data_AF-A0A1E3P110-F1
#
_entry.id   AF-A0A1E3P110-F1
#
_cell.length_a   1.000
_cell.length_b   1.000
_cell.length_c   1.000
_cell.angle_alpha   90.00
_cell.angle_beta   90.00
_cell.angle_gamma   90.00
#
_symmetry.space_group_name_H-M   'P 1'
#
loop_
_entity.id
_entity.type
_entity.pdbx_description
1 polymer ?
#
loop_
_entity_poly.entity_id
_entity_poly.type
_entity_poly.pdbx_seq_one_letter_code
_entity_poly.pdbx_strand_id
1 'polypeptide(L)'
;MVKKKQNKLKIDYEKCIIEDRLLQIKNQAYVNDLKLVKVWTIEISPKDSPKVLVLVRQLSSQDPVSLVHLKRIQPIDGMLHVVLCSTEWLEESQIALKLSNMDFNYNNLCMKLVPGHCPGTKELSQDWGKKYWPLVWKGNPNDQILNDVKIDISLIKNHLDLIHSLSVDSTKQGLPIITCIVDPLNNQLLATTRDLRHIHPLKHSIMQCIETVSQDEQRKRGEDSNSQHYLCYGYHVYTTHEPCSMCAMALIHSRVSRLIYLKSMPSTGASKPSSGEGYTIHDHKLLNSRFEVWEWTGDEYKDVPGLKDINA
;
A
#
# COMPACT_ATOMS: atom_id res chain seq x y z
N MET A 1 0.70 -20.58 -3.16
CA MET A 1 0.99 -20.77 -1.72
C MET A 1 2.40 -20.32 -1.48
N VAL A 2 2.58 -19.14 -0.87
CA VAL A 2 3.91 -18.71 -0.42
C VAL A 2 4.37 -19.71 0.63
N LYS A 3 5.53 -20.33 0.42
CA LYS A 3 6.09 -21.27 1.40
C LYS A 3 6.39 -20.47 2.67
N LYS A 4 5.61 -20.67 3.74
CA LYS A 4 5.78 -20.09 5.09
C LYS A 4 7.14 -20.47 5.76
N LYS A 5 8.13 -20.97 5.02
CA LYS A 5 9.37 -21.52 5.57
C LYS A 5 10.51 -20.53 5.37
N GLN A 6 11.09 -20.12 6.51
CA GLN A 6 12.34 -19.37 6.73
C GLN A 6 12.25 -17.85 6.87
N ASN A 7 11.16 -17.29 7.39
CA ASN A 7 11.27 -15.95 7.97
C ASN A 7 11.81 -16.00 9.39
N LYS A 8 12.90 -15.26 9.64
CA LYS A 8 13.48 -15.09 10.97
C LYS A 8 12.57 -14.26 11.88
N LEU A 9 11.69 -13.45 11.29
CA LEU A 9 10.76 -12.58 12.01
C LEU A 9 9.43 -13.29 12.27
N LYS A 10 8.85 -13.05 13.45
CA LYS A 10 7.47 -13.39 13.78
C LYS A 10 6.52 -12.46 13.04
N ILE A 11 5.61 -13.03 12.24
CA ILE A 11 4.63 -12.27 11.45
C ILE A 11 3.22 -12.79 11.75
N ASP A 12 2.36 -11.90 12.25
CA ASP A 12 0.90 -12.09 12.28
C ASP A 12 0.33 -11.57 10.94
N TYR A 13 0.04 -12.49 10.02
CA TYR A 13 -0.48 -12.16 8.69
C TYR A 13 -1.91 -11.63 8.72
N GLU A 14 -2.70 -11.98 9.74
CA GLU A 14 -4.10 -11.53 9.84
C GLU A 14 -4.14 -10.08 10.30
N LYS A 15 -3.36 -9.73 11.32
CA LYS A 15 -3.27 -8.35 11.83
C LYS A 15 -2.23 -7.50 11.09
N CYS A 16 -1.42 -8.12 10.22
CA CYS A 16 -0.28 -7.50 9.56
C CYS A 16 0.72 -6.89 10.55
N ILE A 17 1.01 -7.60 11.65
CA ILE A 17 1.93 -7.17 12.71
C ILE A 17 3.22 -8.00 12.63
N ILE A 18 4.37 -7.32 12.68
CA ILE A 18 5.69 -7.94 12.77
C ILE A 18 6.21 -7.82 14.21
N GLU A 19 6.74 -8.92 14.75
CA GLU A 19 7.39 -9.00 16.07
C GLU A 19 6.51 -8.51 17.23
N ASP A 20 5.18 -8.65 17.09
CA ASP A 20 4.18 -8.12 18.04
C ASP A 20 4.36 -6.61 18.34
N ARG A 21 4.98 -5.86 17.42
CA ARG A 21 5.34 -4.45 17.62
C ARG A 21 5.03 -3.56 16.44
N LEU A 22 5.34 -3.98 15.22
CA LEU A 22 5.20 -3.14 14.03
C LEU A 22 3.94 -3.50 13.27
N LEU A 23 2.88 -2.72 13.45
CA LEU A 23 1.66 -2.81 12.65
C LEU A 23 1.89 -2.17 11.29
N GLN A 24 1.71 -2.95 10.23
CA GLN A 24 1.77 -2.43 8.87
C GLN A 24 0.57 -1.52 8.58
N ILE A 25 0.83 -0.30 8.13
CA ILE A 25 -0.22 0.61 7.69
C ILE A 25 -0.35 0.51 6.17
N LYS A 26 -1.53 0.17 5.68
CA LYS A 26 -1.86 0.11 4.25
C LYS A 26 -3.19 0.73 3.94
N ASN A 27 -3.38 1.09 2.68
CA ASN A 27 -4.69 1.44 2.17
C ASN A 27 -5.53 0.17 2.00
N GLN A 28 -6.08 -0.32 3.11
CA GLN A 28 -7.02 -1.43 3.13
C GLN A 28 -8.46 -0.99 2.84
N ALA A 29 -8.71 0.33 2.83
CA ALA A 29 -9.99 0.86 2.42
C ALA A 29 -10.28 0.36 1.00
N TYR A 30 -11.47 -0.19 0.82
CA TYR A 30 -11.95 -0.72 -0.46
C TYR A 30 -11.34 -2.04 -0.96
N VAL A 31 -10.40 -2.69 -0.27
CA VAL A 31 -9.86 -4.00 -0.73
C VAL A 31 -10.92 -5.10 -0.61
N ASN A 32 -11.73 -5.04 0.44
CA ASN A 32 -12.83 -5.97 0.69
C ASN A 32 -14.20 -5.40 0.25
N ASP A 33 -14.22 -4.21 -0.35
CA ASP A 33 -15.45 -3.63 -0.89
C ASP A 33 -15.64 -4.16 -2.30
N LEU A 34 -16.79 -4.80 -2.54
CA LEU A 34 -17.08 -5.36 -3.84
C LEU A 34 -17.33 -4.24 -4.86
N LYS A 35 -16.41 -4.09 -5.82
CA LYS A 35 -16.65 -3.32 -7.04
C LYS A 35 -16.95 -4.26 -8.19
N LEU A 36 -18.11 -4.10 -8.82
CA LEU A 36 -18.51 -4.89 -9.97
C LEU A 36 -18.13 -4.21 -11.28
N VAL A 37 -17.65 -4.99 -12.23
CA VAL A 37 -17.38 -4.58 -13.61
C VAL A 37 -18.27 -5.38 -14.56
N LYS A 38 -18.63 -4.77 -15.69
CA LYS A 38 -19.43 -5.41 -16.74
C LYS A 38 -18.49 -6.11 -17.72
N VAL A 39 -18.78 -7.37 -18.02
CA VAL A 39 -18.01 -8.18 -18.96
C VAL A 39 -18.91 -8.90 -19.94
N TRP A 40 -18.40 -9.15 -21.14
CA TRP A 40 -19.04 -10.02 -22.12
C TRP A 40 -18.74 -11.48 -21.82
N THR A 41 -19.79 -12.31 -21.84
CA THR A 41 -19.69 -13.76 -21.64
C THR A 41 -20.39 -14.51 -22.76
N ILE A 42 -19.89 -15.71 -23.06
CA ILE A 42 -20.50 -16.65 -24.01
C ILE A 42 -20.57 -18.04 -23.40
N GLU A 43 -21.43 -18.89 -23.97
CA GLU A 43 -21.54 -20.31 -23.65
C GLU A 43 -21.02 -21.14 -24.82
N ILE A 44 -20.17 -22.12 -24.52
CA ILE A 44 -19.53 -22.94 -25.55
C ILE A 44 -19.52 -24.42 -25.14
N SER A 45 -19.39 -25.29 -26.14
CA SER A 45 -19.10 -26.70 -25.90
C SER A 45 -17.69 -26.86 -25.33
N PRO A 46 -17.44 -27.83 -24.44
CA PRO A 46 -16.09 -28.12 -23.93
C PRO A 46 -15.02 -28.32 -25.03
N LYS A 47 -15.43 -28.83 -26.20
CA LYS A 47 -14.56 -29.07 -27.36
C LYS A 47 -13.95 -27.79 -27.94
N ASP A 48 -14.66 -26.67 -27.82
CA ASP A 48 -14.26 -25.39 -28.41
C ASP A 48 -13.37 -24.54 -27.48
N SER A 49 -13.20 -24.97 -26.23
CA SER A 49 -12.45 -24.23 -25.21
C SER A 49 -11.03 -23.82 -25.61
N PRO A 50 -10.21 -24.62 -26.34
CA PRO A 50 -8.87 -24.19 -26.73
C PRO A 50 -8.91 -22.99 -27.69
N LYS A 51 -9.84 -23.01 -28.65
CA LYS A 51 -10.00 -21.93 -29.65
C LYS A 51 -10.42 -20.63 -28.98
N VAL A 52 -11.39 -20.71 -28.07
CA VAL A 52 -11.89 -19.54 -27.32
C VAL A 52 -10.84 -18.98 -26.38
N LEU A 53 -10.02 -19.82 -25.73
CA LEU A 53 -8.94 -19.34 -24.87
C LEU A 53 -7.84 -18.59 -25.64
N VAL A 54 -7.59 -18.93 -26.91
CA VAL A 54 -6.69 -18.15 -27.77
C VAL A 54 -7.27 -16.76 -28.02
N LEU A 55 -8.56 -16.67 -28.35
CA LEU A 55 -9.27 -15.40 -28.48
C LEU A 55 -9.18 -14.58 -27.18
N VAL A 56 -9.53 -15.16 -26.03
CA VAL A 56 -9.49 -14.48 -24.73
C VAL A 56 -8.10 -13.90 -24.43
N ARG A 57 -7.02 -14.59 -24.80
CA ARG A 57 -5.66 -14.06 -24.62
C ARG A 57 -5.38 -12.84 -25.50
N GLN A 58 -5.82 -12.85 -26.75
CA GLN A 58 -5.71 -11.71 -27.67
C GLN A 58 -6.57 -10.54 -27.18
N LEU A 59 -7.76 -10.84 -26.67
CA LEU A 59 -8.68 -9.85 -26.11
C LEU A 59 -8.07 -9.18 -24.86
N SER A 60 -7.54 -9.98 -23.94
CA SER A 60 -7.03 -9.51 -22.65
C SER A 60 -5.78 -8.63 -22.75
N SER A 61 -5.01 -8.69 -23.84
CA SER A 61 -3.80 -7.86 -24.00
C SER A 61 -4.10 -6.41 -24.36
N GLN A 62 -5.33 -6.12 -24.82
CA GLN A 62 -5.77 -4.79 -25.24
C GLN A 62 -6.88 -4.21 -24.35
N ASP A 63 -7.45 -5.02 -23.47
CA ASP A 63 -8.51 -4.62 -22.54
C ASP A 63 -7.95 -3.64 -21.48
N PRO A 64 -8.55 -2.44 -21.30
CA PRO A 64 -8.14 -1.50 -20.27
C PRO A 64 -8.43 -2.01 -18.86
N VAL A 65 -9.34 -2.98 -18.71
CA VAL A 65 -9.70 -3.59 -17.43
C VAL A 65 -8.98 -4.93 -17.27
N SER A 66 -8.14 -5.03 -16.23
CA SER A 66 -7.49 -6.30 -15.91
C SER A 66 -8.48 -7.28 -15.27
N LEU A 67 -8.68 -8.43 -15.93
CA LEU A 67 -9.59 -9.51 -15.48
C LEU A 67 -8.82 -10.78 -15.06
N VAL A 68 -7.54 -10.65 -14.72
CA VAL A 68 -6.65 -11.79 -14.41
C VAL A 68 -6.98 -12.52 -13.10
N HIS A 69 -7.75 -11.88 -12.22
CA HIS A 69 -8.25 -12.44 -10.97
C HIS A 69 -9.47 -13.33 -11.16
N LEU A 70 -10.12 -13.32 -12.33
CA LEU A 70 -11.25 -14.18 -12.64
C LEU A 70 -10.76 -15.53 -13.18
N LYS A 71 -11.43 -16.62 -12.83
CA LYS A 71 -11.34 -17.86 -13.63
C LYS A 71 -12.03 -17.60 -14.95
N ARG A 72 -11.33 -17.78 -16.07
CA ARG A 72 -11.90 -17.47 -17.40
C ARG A 72 -13.05 -18.38 -17.81
N ILE A 73 -13.10 -19.58 -17.27
CA ILE A 73 -14.09 -20.61 -17.60
C ILE A 73 -14.79 -21.05 -16.33
N GLN A 74 -16.11 -21.18 -16.40
CA GLN A 74 -16.95 -21.82 -15.40
C GLN A 74 -17.83 -22.89 -16.06
N PRO A 75 -17.75 -24.15 -15.62
CA PRO A 75 -18.67 -25.19 -16.08
C PRO A 75 -20.04 -25.04 -15.41
N ILE A 76 -21.11 -25.04 -16.21
CA ILE A 76 -22.51 -25.01 -15.74
C ILE A 76 -23.32 -25.91 -16.68
N ASP A 77 -24.06 -26.86 -16.13
CA ASP A 77 -24.99 -27.75 -16.87
C ASP A 77 -24.40 -28.39 -18.15
N GLY A 78 -23.13 -28.80 -18.10
CA GLY A 78 -22.44 -29.45 -19.21
C GLY A 78 -21.88 -28.51 -20.30
N MET A 79 -22.16 -27.20 -20.19
CA MET A 79 -21.60 -26.16 -21.03
C MET A 79 -20.52 -25.37 -20.29
N LEU A 80 -19.64 -24.70 -21.05
CA LEU A 80 -18.63 -23.81 -20.49
C LEU A 80 -19.04 -22.36 -20.71
N HIS A 81 -19.21 -21.61 -19.61
CA HIS A 81 -19.39 -20.18 -19.67
C HIS A 81 -18.02 -19.50 -19.60
N VAL A 82 -17.75 -18.59 -20.53
CA VAL A 82 -16.44 -17.98 -20.71
C VAL A 82 -16.54 -16.46 -20.64
N VAL A 83 -15.68 -15.83 -19.84
CA VAL A 83 -15.51 -14.38 -19.80
C VAL A 83 -14.53 -13.95 -20.89
N LEU A 84 -14.99 -13.12 -21.82
CA LEU A 84 -14.22 -12.63 -22.96
C LEU A 84 -13.40 -11.39 -22.60
N CYS A 85 -14.08 -10.26 -22.41
CA CYS A 85 -13.49 -8.96 -22.14
C CYS A 85 -14.47 -8.04 -21.40
N SER A 86 -13.98 -6.89 -20.93
CA SER A 86 -14.79 -5.82 -20.37
C SER A 86 -15.62 -5.10 -21.44
N THR A 87 -16.75 -4.55 -21.02
CA THR A 87 -17.57 -3.67 -21.88
C THR A 87 -16.95 -2.29 -22.08
N GLU A 88 -15.89 -1.94 -21.34
CA GLU A 88 -15.14 -0.69 -21.53
C GLU A 88 -14.24 -0.76 -22.78
N TRP A 89 -13.90 -1.98 -23.21
CA TRP A 89 -13.08 -2.16 -24.40
C TRP A 89 -13.90 -2.25 -25.69
N LEU A 90 -14.89 -3.14 -25.73
CA LEU A 90 -15.66 -3.45 -26.93
C LEU A 90 -17.15 -3.36 -26.66
N GLU A 91 -17.86 -2.75 -27.60
CA GLU A 91 -19.32 -2.79 -27.65
C GLU A 91 -19.83 -4.15 -28.16
N GLU A 92 -21.12 -4.43 -27.92
CA GLU A 92 -21.74 -5.71 -28.26
C GLU A 92 -21.60 -6.08 -29.74
N SER A 93 -21.80 -5.11 -30.64
CA SER A 93 -21.68 -5.30 -32.08
C SER A 93 -20.25 -5.69 -32.49
N GLN A 94 -19.24 -5.09 -31.86
CA GLN A 94 -17.83 -5.34 -32.16
C GLN A 94 -17.38 -6.71 -31.68
N ILE A 95 -17.80 -7.12 -30.48
CA ILE A 95 -17.49 -8.46 -29.98
C ILE A 95 -18.22 -9.54 -30.78
N ALA A 96 -19.48 -9.30 -31.16
CA ALA A 96 -20.24 -10.20 -32.03
C ALA A 96 -19.56 -10.41 -33.39
N LEU A 97 -19.06 -9.33 -34.02
CA LEU A 97 -18.28 -9.40 -35.25
C LEU A 97 -16.95 -10.16 -35.09
N LYS A 98 -16.26 -10.00 -33.95
CA LYS A 98 -15.05 -10.79 -33.67
C LYS A 98 -15.38 -12.28 -33.51
N LEU A 99 -16.50 -12.60 -32.86
CA LEU A 99 -16.95 -13.98 -32.67
C LEU A 99 -17.42 -14.63 -33.97
N SER A 100 -18.07 -13.90 -34.88
CA SER A 100 -18.51 -14.44 -36.17
C SER A 100 -17.37 -14.84 -37.10
N ASN A 101 -16.19 -14.24 -36.91
CA ASN A 101 -14.98 -14.57 -37.67
C ASN A 101 -14.22 -15.79 -37.11
N MET A 102 -14.75 -16.41 -36.05
CA MET A 102 -14.11 -17.55 -35.40
C MET A 102 -14.74 -18.88 -35.80
N ASP A 103 -13.91 -19.90 -35.88
CA ASP A 103 -14.32 -21.27 -36.21
C ASP A 103 -14.78 -22.03 -34.95
N PHE A 104 -15.80 -21.52 -34.25
CA PHE A 104 -16.48 -22.25 -33.17
C PHE A 104 -17.92 -21.78 -33.01
N ASN A 105 -18.77 -22.66 -32.46
CA ASN A 105 -20.13 -22.30 -32.11
C ASN A 105 -20.20 -21.78 -30.68
N TYR A 106 -21.01 -20.74 -30.47
CA TYR A 106 -21.31 -20.21 -29.15
C TYR A 106 -22.79 -19.89 -29.03
N ASN A 107 -23.27 -19.89 -27.79
CA ASN A 107 -24.60 -19.46 -27.42
C ASN A 107 -24.50 -18.27 -26.44
N ASN A 108 -25.60 -17.55 -26.27
CA ASN A 108 -25.83 -16.61 -25.17
C ASN A 108 -24.69 -15.60 -24.95
N LEU A 109 -24.32 -14.86 -26.00
CA LEU A 109 -23.53 -13.64 -25.83
C LEU A 109 -24.33 -12.67 -24.96
N CYS A 110 -23.85 -12.41 -23.75
CA CYS A 110 -24.53 -11.53 -22.82
C CYS A 110 -23.55 -10.82 -21.89
N MET A 111 -24.00 -9.68 -21.36
CA MET A 111 -23.27 -8.94 -20.34
C MET A 111 -23.53 -9.53 -18.96
N LYS A 112 -22.47 -9.72 -18.17
CA LYS A 112 -22.55 -10.12 -16.75
C LYS A 112 -21.77 -9.17 -15.86
N LEU A 113 -22.21 -9.04 -14.61
CA LEU A 113 -21.49 -8.34 -13.56
C LEU A 113 -20.57 -9.32 -12.82
N VAL A 114 -19.29 -9.00 -12.76
CA VAL A 114 -18.27 -9.82 -12.09
C VAL A 114 -17.43 -8.95 -11.15
N PRO A 115 -16.77 -9.52 -10.12
CA PRO A 115 -15.88 -8.75 -9.27
C PRO A 115 -14.76 -8.11 -10.10
N GLY A 116 -14.47 -6.84 -9.87
CA GLY A 116 -13.42 -6.08 -10.58
C GLY A 116 -12.03 -6.26 -9.99
N HIS A 117 -11.91 -6.92 -8.83
CA HIS A 117 -10.64 -7.27 -8.20
C HIS A 117 -10.79 -8.52 -7.32
N CYS A 118 -9.66 -9.06 -6.88
CA CYS A 118 -9.62 -10.07 -5.84
C CYS A 118 -9.82 -9.39 -4.46
N PRO A 119 -10.57 -10.00 -3.52
CA PRO A 119 -10.65 -9.48 -2.15
C PRO A 119 -9.36 -9.76 -1.36
N GLY A 120 -9.29 -9.27 -0.13
CA GLY A 120 -8.14 -9.46 0.75
C GLY A 120 -8.07 -10.83 1.45
N THR A 121 -9.15 -11.60 1.45
CA THR A 121 -9.23 -12.90 2.15
C THR A 121 -9.73 -14.03 1.25
N LYS A 122 -9.36 -15.26 1.61
CA LYS A 122 -9.77 -16.46 0.87
C LYS A 122 -11.27 -16.70 1.01
N GLU A 123 -11.81 -16.44 2.19
CA GLU A 123 -13.22 -16.60 2.54
C GLU A 123 -14.08 -15.65 1.68
N LEU A 124 -13.73 -14.36 1.65
CA LEU A 124 -14.41 -13.40 0.77
C LEU A 124 -14.24 -13.77 -0.71
N SER A 125 -13.07 -14.27 -1.11
CA SER A 125 -12.86 -14.72 -2.49
C SER A 125 -13.78 -15.88 -2.86
N GLN A 126 -14.10 -16.76 -1.91
CA GLN A 126 -15.05 -17.84 -2.12
C GLN A 126 -16.48 -17.32 -2.16
N ASP A 127 -16.85 -16.39 -1.28
CA ASP A 127 -18.19 -15.82 -1.23
C ASP A 127 -18.51 -15.00 -2.48
N TRP A 128 -17.59 -14.13 -2.92
CA TRP A 128 -17.71 -13.41 -4.18
C TRP A 128 -17.75 -14.36 -5.37
N GLY A 129 -16.93 -15.42 -5.30
CA GLY A 129 -16.86 -16.48 -6.29
C GLY A 129 -18.20 -17.21 -6.50
N LYS A 130 -18.89 -17.51 -5.39
CA LYS A 130 -20.21 -18.16 -5.40
C LYS A 130 -21.31 -17.23 -5.90
N LYS A 131 -21.27 -15.95 -5.52
CA LYS A 131 -22.35 -15.00 -5.78
C LYS A 131 -22.30 -14.36 -7.16
N TYR A 132 -21.10 -14.12 -7.70
CA TYR A 132 -20.93 -13.36 -8.95
C TYR A 132 -20.18 -14.15 -10.02
N TRP A 133 -18.92 -14.50 -9.77
CA TRP A 133 -18.11 -15.28 -10.72
C TRP A 133 -16.87 -15.88 -10.06
N PRO A 134 -16.49 -17.14 -10.35
CA PRO A 134 -15.35 -17.79 -9.73
C PRO A 134 -14.02 -17.02 -9.87
N LEU A 135 -13.30 -16.87 -8.76
CA LEU A 135 -12.04 -16.14 -8.69
C LEU A 135 -10.82 -17.06 -8.61
N VAL A 136 -9.66 -16.55 -9.03
CA VAL A 136 -8.34 -17.18 -8.86
C VAL A 136 -7.70 -16.62 -7.60
N TRP A 137 -7.76 -17.38 -6.50
CA TRP A 137 -7.05 -17.04 -5.27
C TRP A 137 -5.59 -17.49 -5.33
N LYS A 138 -4.65 -16.54 -5.43
CA LYS A 138 -3.20 -16.83 -5.42
C LYS A 138 -2.55 -16.67 -4.04
N GLY A 139 -3.33 -16.33 -3.01
CA GLY A 139 -2.85 -15.86 -1.71
C GLY A 139 -2.98 -14.34 -1.61
N ASN A 140 -2.89 -13.80 -0.39
CA ASN A 140 -2.89 -12.36 -0.19
C ASN A 140 -1.52 -11.81 -0.65
N PRO A 141 -1.45 -10.91 -1.66
CA PRO A 141 -0.19 -10.31 -2.09
C PRO A 141 0.56 -9.62 -0.94
N ASN A 142 -0.18 -9.16 0.07
CA ASN A 142 0.41 -8.57 1.25
C ASN A 142 1.26 -9.55 2.06
N ASP A 143 0.93 -10.85 2.07
CA ASP A 143 1.71 -11.85 2.78
C ASP A 143 3.13 -11.92 2.21
N GLN A 144 3.27 -11.82 0.88
CA GLN A 144 4.58 -11.78 0.23
C GLN A 144 5.33 -10.50 0.59
N ILE A 145 4.64 -9.35 0.60
CA ILE A 145 5.24 -8.07 1.01
C ILE A 145 5.75 -8.16 2.45
N LEU A 146 4.94 -8.66 3.38
CA LEU A 146 5.34 -8.88 4.78
C LEU A 146 6.54 -9.82 4.87
N ASN A 147 6.63 -10.82 3.98
CA ASN A 147 7.76 -11.74 3.99
C ASN A 147 9.07 -11.12 3.49
N ASP A 148 8.99 -10.19 2.54
CA ASP A 148 10.16 -9.56 1.91
C ASP A 148 10.70 -8.36 2.70
N VAL A 149 9.94 -7.89 3.69
CA VAL A 149 10.31 -6.76 4.54
C VAL A 149 11.57 -7.09 5.36
N LYS A 150 12.57 -6.23 5.23
CA LYS A 150 13.81 -6.28 6.02
C LYS A 150 13.70 -5.35 7.22
N ILE A 151 13.60 -5.93 8.41
CA ILE A 151 13.47 -5.22 9.68
C ILE A 151 14.54 -5.74 10.65
N ASP A 152 15.22 -4.79 11.30
CA ASP A 152 16.01 -5.02 12.50
C ASP A 152 15.31 -4.29 13.66
N ILE A 153 14.65 -5.06 14.54
CA ILE A 153 13.88 -4.49 15.65
C ILE A 153 14.77 -3.77 16.65
N SER A 154 15.97 -4.28 16.91
CA SER A 154 16.90 -3.66 17.86
C SER A 154 17.32 -2.29 17.36
N LEU A 155 17.61 -2.17 16.06
CA LEU A 155 17.95 -0.91 15.41
C LEU A 155 16.78 0.09 15.46
N ILE A 156 15.58 -0.38 15.15
CA ILE A 156 14.36 0.44 15.21
C ILE A 156 14.15 0.95 16.63
N LYS A 157 14.27 0.08 17.65
CA LYS A 157 14.14 0.47 19.06
C LYS A 157 15.11 1.59 19.44
N ASN A 158 16.39 1.50 19.05
CA ASN A 158 17.37 2.56 19.34
C ASN A 158 16.91 3.94 18.82
N HIS A 159 16.34 3.99 17.62
CA HIS A 159 15.83 5.25 17.04
C HIS A 159 14.52 5.70 17.69
N LEU A 160 13.65 4.77 18.06
CA LEU A 160 12.42 5.06 18.78
C LEU A 160 12.70 5.58 20.19
N ASP A 161 13.64 4.99 20.92
CA ASP A 161 14.13 5.44 22.23
C ASP A 161 14.67 6.88 22.16
N LEU A 162 15.43 7.19 21.11
CA LEU A 162 15.94 8.55 20.87
C LEU A 162 14.82 9.57 20.68
N ILE A 163 13.86 9.32 19.78
CA ILE A 163 12.78 10.30 19.54
C ILE A 163 11.79 10.38 20.72
N HIS A 164 11.62 9.28 21.46
CA HIS A 164 10.77 9.19 22.65
C HIS A 164 11.34 10.02 23.79
N SER A 165 12.60 9.79 24.18
CA SER A 165 13.28 10.55 25.24
C SER A 165 13.24 12.06 24.98
N LEU A 166 13.58 12.47 23.75
CA LEU A 166 13.51 13.88 23.34
C LEU A 166 12.09 14.46 23.37
N SER A 167 11.07 13.63 23.08
CA SER A 167 9.66 14.04 23.13
C SER A 167 9.21 14.32 24.54
N VAL A 168 9.52 13.42 25.48
CA VAL A 168 9.22 13.55 26.91
C VAL A 168 9.87 14.82 27.48
N ASP A 169 11.15 15.06 27.17
CA ASP A 169 11.90 16.23 27.64
C ASP A 169 11.39 17.56 27.05
N SER A 170 10.76 17.51 25.87
CA SER A 170 10.33 18.71 25.15
C SER A 170 9.00 19.31 25.61
N THR A 171 8.25 18.63 26.49
CA THR A 171 6.95 19.09 27.03
C THR A 171 7.02 20.49 27.66
N LYS A 172 8.17 20.87 28.24
CA LYS A 172 8.42 22.19 28.84
C LYS A 172 8.79 23.28 27.82
N GLN A 173 9.09 22.89 26.58
CA GLN A 173 9.71 23.76 25.56
C GLN A 173 8.86 23.93 24.30
N GLY A 174 7.69 23.28 24.22
CA GLY A 174 6.76 23.40 23.10
C GLY A 174 6.08 22.09 22.73
N LEU A 175 5.81 21.92 21.44
CA LEU A 175 5.12 20.73 20.91
C LEU A 175 6.03 19.49 21.00
N PRO A 176 5.55 18.37 21.58
CA PRO A 176 6.38 17.21 21.86
C PRO A 176 6.56 16.29 20.64
N ILE A 177 6.56 16.84 19.44
CA ILE A 177 6.67 16.04 18.21
C ILE A 177 8.12 16.07 17.75
N ILE A 178 8.79 14.93 17.87
CA ILE A 178 10.15 14.69 17.40
C ILE A 178 10.14 13.78 16.19
N THR A 179 11.02 14.07 15.23
CA THR A 179 11.30 13.23 14.06
C THR A 179 12.80 13.08 13.89
N CYS A 180 13.25 11.91 13.44
CA CYS A 180 14.59 11.73 12.90
C CYS A 180 14.57 11.04 11.52
N ILE A 181 15.63 11.30 10.74
CA ILE A 181 15.89 10.65 9.45
C ILE A 181 17.23 9.91 9.54
N VAL A 182 17.23 8.67 9.07
CA VAL A 182 18.35 7.74 9.17
C VAL A 182 18.63 7.11 7.81
N ASP A 183 19.90 7.00 7.45
CA ASP A 183 20.35 6.18 6.33
C ASP A 183 20.39 4.70 6.77
N PRO A 184 19.55 3.82 6.20
CA PRO A 184 19.50 2.42 6.62
C PRO A 184 20.70 1.59 6.15
N LEU A 185 21.53 2.06 5.22
CA LEU A 185 22.67 1.29 4.69
C LEU A 185 23.80 1.19 5.71
N ASN A 186 24.05 2.26 6.45
CA ASN A 186 25.11 2.38 7.45
C ASN A 186 24.58 2.71 8.84
N ASN A 187 23.26 2.80 9.01
CA ASN A 187 22.56 3.22 10.23
C ASN A 187 22.99 4.62 10.72
N GLN A 188 23.29 5.52 9.80
CA GLN A 188 23.69 6.88 10.14
C GLN A 188 22.48 7.76 10.43
N LEU A 189 22.45 8.38 11.62
CA LEU A 189 21.49 9.43 11.94
C LEU A 189 21.85 10.72 11.20
N LEU A 190 20.98 11.18 10.30
CA LEU A 190 21.25 12.33 9.45
C LEU A 190 20.69 13.64 10.03
N ALA A 191 19.49 13.58 10.60
CA ALA A 191 18.86 14.73 11.23
C ALA A 191 17.89 14.29 12.32
N THR A 192 17.78 15.07 13.38
CA THR A 192 16.73 14.96 14.40
C THR A 192 16.20 16.35 14.69
N THR A 193 14.89 16.55 14.59
CA THR A 193 14.27 17.87 14.77
C THR A 193 12.96 17.77 15.55
N ARG A 194 12.58 18.90 16.15
CA ARG A 194 11.33 19.08 16.91
C ARG A 194 10.38 19.97 16.14
N ASP A 195 9.08 19.78 16.32
CA ASP A 195 8.05 20.66 15.81
C ASP A 195 8.14 22.08 16.43
N LEU A 196 8.28 23.08 15.56
CA LEU A 196 8.39 24.50 15.90
C LEU A 196 7.20 25.30 15.37
N ARG A 197 5.99 24.72 15.35
CA ARG A 197 4.77 25.45 14.92
C ARG A 197 4.43 26.67 15.75
N HIS A 198 4.92 26.75 16.98
CA HIS A 198 4.84 27.97 17.79
C HIS A 198 5.63 29.14 17.20
N ILE A 199 6.63 28.86 16.34
CA ILE A 199 7.40 29.87 15.60
C ILE A 199 6.79 30.12 14.22
N HIS A 200 6.43 29.06 13.48
CA HIS A 200 5.84 29.18 12.15
C HIS A 200 4.96 27.96 11.82
N PRO A 201 3.74 28.14 11.31
CA PRO A 201 2.77 27.05 11.15
C PRO A 201 3.22 25.89 10.26
N LEU A 202 4.16 26.12 9.33
CA LEU A 202 4.72 25.07 8.47
C LEU A 202 5.95 24.35 9.05
N LYS A 203 6.51 24.81 10.17
CA LYS A 203 7.71 24.22 10.80
C LYS A 203 7.36 22.99 11.63
N HIS A 204 6.84 21.96 10.97
CA HIS A 204 6.65 20.64 11.56
C HIS A 204 8.01 19.94 11.68
N SER A 205 8.14 18.96 12.57
CA SER A 205 9.38 18.20 12.74
C SER A 205 9.85 17.54 11.42
N ILE A 206 8.95 16.85 10.69
CA ILE A 206 9.30 16.20 9.42
C ILE A 206 9.83 17.22 8.39
N MET A 207 9.20 18.38 8.26
CA MET A 207 9.62 19.41 7.29
C MET A 207 11.02 19.93 7.62
N GLN A 208 11.29 20.16 8.90
CA GLN A 208 12.60 20.62 9.35
C GLN A 208 13.69 19.55 9.20
N CYS A 209 13.36 18.28 9.43
CA CYS A 209 14.27 17.17 9.14
C CYS A 209 14.64 17.11 7.65
N ILE A 210 13.66 17.21 6.76
CA ILE A 210 13.90 17.24 5.30
C ILE A 210 14.77 18.44 4.92
N GLU A 211 14.47 19.62 5.46
CA GLU A 211 15.27 20.84 5.24
C GLU A 211 16.72 20.65 5.72
N THR A 212 16.92 20.10 6.92
CA THR A 212 18.25 19.84 7.50
C THR A 212 19.06 18.90 6.60
N VAL A 213 18.47 17.78 6.18
CA VAL A 213 19.13 16.83 5.26
C VAL A 213 19.43 17.50 3.92
N SER A 214 18.49 18.27 3.38
CA SER A 214 18.69 18.98 2.10
C SER A 214 19.83 20.00 2.17
N GLN A 215 19.99 20.71 3.29
CA GLN A 215 21.07 21.68 3.47
C GLN A 215 22.43 20.99 3.57
N ASP A 216 22.51 19.86 4.27
CA ASP A 216 23.73 19.06 4.38
C ASP A 216 24.15 18.49 3.02
N GLU A 217 23.20 17.95 2.25
CA GLU A 217 23.44 17.46 0.89
C GLU A 217 23.89 18.57 -0.07
N GLN A 218 23.33 19.78 0.04
CA GLN A 218 23.78 20.93 -0.76
C GLN A 218 25.23 21.32 -0.44
N ARG A 219 25.64 21.28 0.83
CA ARG A 219 27.02 21.56 1.24
C ARG A 219 27.99 20.53 0.65
N LYS A 220 27.67 19.24 0.78
CA LYS A 220 28.48 18.14 0.24
C LYS A 220 28.65 18.20 -1.28
N ARG A 221 27.60 18.55 -2.02
CA ARG A 221 27.67 18.71 -3.49
C ARG A 221 28.55 19.88 -3.96
N GLY A 222 28.70 20.91 -3.12
CA GLY A 222 29.66 21.98 -3.38
C GLY A 222 31.12 21.52 -3.32
N GLU A 223 31.37 20.40 -2.61
CA GLU A 223 32.70 19.83 -2.39
C GLU A 223 32.98 18.62 -3.30
N ASP A 224 31.96 17.86 -3.70
CA ASP A 224 32.10 16.64 -4.51
C ASP A 224 30.98 16.51 -5.57
N SER A 225 31.29 16.88 -6.82
CA SER A 225 30.32 17.08 -7.92
C SER A 225 29.72 15.80 -8.52
N ASN A 226 30.16 14.62 -8.04
CA ASN A 226 29.80 13.32 -8.61
C ASN A 226 28.81 12.50 -7.74
N SER A 227 28.30 13.07 -6.64
CA SER A 227 27.36 12.38 -5.76
C SER A 227 25.91 12.48 -6.26
N GLN A 228 25.37 11.37 -6.78
CA GLN A 228 23.97 11.23 -7.23
C GLN A 228 22.96 11.03 -6.07
N HIS A 229 23.24 11.54 -4.87
CA HIS A 229 22.29 11.44 -3.75
C HIS A 229 21.10 12.38 -3.98
N TYR A 230 19.89 11.86 -4.15
CA TYR A 230 18.68 12.66 -4.39
C TYR A 230 17.85 12.78 -3.10
N LEU A 231 17.82 13.96 -2.49
CA LEU A 231 16.97 14.27 -1.32
C LEU A 231 17.16 13.26 -0.17
N CYS A 232 16.07 12.61 0.26
CA CYS A 232 16.09 11.58 1.29
C CYS A 232 15.82 10.18 0.70
N TYR A 233 16.27 9.95 -0.55
CA TYR A 233 15.99 8.75 -1.30
C TYR A 233 16.43 7.50 -0.54
N GLY A 234 15.49 6.60 -0.27
CA GLY A 234 15.77 5.34 0.41
C GLY A 234 15.93 5.43 1.93
N TYR A 235 15.87 6.62 2.53
CA TYR A 235 16.03 6.79 3.98
C TYR A 235 14.83 6.34 4.79
N HIS A 236 15.08 6.03 6.06
CA HIS A 236 14.06 5.71 7.05
C HIS A 236 13.76 6.93 7.91
N VAL A 237 12.48 7.15 8.18
CA VAL A 237 11.99 8.23 9.03
C VAL A 237 11.33 7.63 10.26
N TYR A 238 11.72 8.13 11.44
CA TYR A 238 11.07 7.78 12.70
C TYR A 238 10.44 9.04 13.28
N THR A 239 9.18 8.97 13.70
CA THR A 239 8.48 10.12 14.26
C THR A 239 7.59 9.72 15.43
N THR A 240 7.49 10.60 16.42
CA THR A 240 6.66 10.34 17.60
C THR A 240 5.17 10.28 17.25
N HIS A 241 4.72 11.13 16.33
CA HIS A 241 3.31 11.28 15.97
C HIS A 241 3.09 11.03 14.49
N GLU A 242 1.95 10.42 14.15
CA GLU A 242 1.50 10.21 12.78
C GLU A 242 1.51 11.54 12.00
N PRO A 243 2.10 11.58 10.80
CA PRO A 243 2.21 12.81 10.01
C PRO A 243 0.86 13.31 9.51
N CYS A 244 0.71 14.64 9.46
CA CYS A 244 -0.40 15.26 8.74
C CYS A 244 -0.24 15.14 7.22
N SER A 245 -1.26 15.58 6.46
CA SER A 245 -1.28 15.53 5.00
C SER A 245 -0.07 16.21 4.35
N MET A 246 0.32 17.39 4.82
CA MET A 246 1.51 18.11 4.34
C MET A 246 2.78 17.29 4.52
N CYS A 247 3.03 16.78 5.73
CA CYS A 247 4.24 16.02 6.03
C CYS A 247 4.28 14.67 5.31
N ALA A 248 3.15 13.96 5.23
CA ALA A 248 3.07 12.70 4.52
C ALA A 248 3.33 12.88 3.01
N MET A 249 2.80 13.95 2.41
CA MET A 249 3.08 14.27 1.00
C MET A 249 4.53 14.75 0.79
N ALA A 250 5.10 15.48 1.74
CA ALA A 250 6.53 15.85 1.69
C ALA A 250 7.42 14.61 1.69
N LEU A 251 7.11 13.58 2.48
CA LEU A 251 7.84 12.31 2.47
C LEU A 251 7.76 11.57 1.13
N ILE A 252 6.61 11.61 0.43
CA ILE A 252 6.49 11.13 -0.96
C ILE A 252 7.48 11.86 -1.86
N HIS A 253 7.49 13.19 -1.82
CA HIS A 253 8.39 14.00 -2.65
C HIS A 253 9.88 13.77 -2.32
N SER A 254 10.19 13.51 -1.06
CA SER A 254 11.55 13.19 -0.60
C SER A 254 11.99 11.75 -0.89
N ARG A 255 11.09 10.89 -1.42
CA ARG A 255 11.35 9.49 -1.80
C ARG A 255 11.95 8.64 -0.67
N VAL A 256 11.49 8.87 0.56
CA VAL A 256 11.85 8.00 1.70
C VAL A 256 11.37 6.58 1.43
N SER A 257 12.03 5.57 1.99
CA SER A 257 11.60 4.18 1.82
C SER A 257 10.65 3.73 2.92
N ARG A 258 10.79 4.28 4.13
CA ARG A 258 10.05 3.83 5.31
C ARG A 258 9.77 4.95 6.29
N LEU A 259 8.58 4.92 6.89
CA LEU A 259 8.18 5.71 8.05
C LEU A 259 7.75 4.77 9.18
N ILE A 260 8.23 5.04 10.39
CA ILE A 260 7.77 4.38 11.62
C ILE A 260 7.30 5.46 12.59
N TYR A 261 6.10 5.31 13.15
CA TYR A 261 5.59 6.25 14.16
C TYR A 261 5.03 5.58 15.41
N LEU A 262 5.02 6.33 16.52
CA LEU A 262 4.58 5.82 17.82
C LEU A 262 3.08 6.06 18.08
N LYS A 263 2.61 7.30 17.86
CA LYS A 263 1.27 7.75 18.26
C LYS A 263 0.42 8.12 17.05
N SER A 264 -0.70 7.43 16.89
CA SER A 264 -1.72 7.78 15.89
C SER A 264 -2.33 9.16 16.13
N MET A 265 -2.75 9.84 15.05
CA MET A 265 -3.40 11.16 15.12
C MET A 265 -4.78 11.10 14.47
N PRO A 266 -5.84 10.67 15.18
CA PRO A 266 -7.15 10.38 14.58
C PRO A 266 -7.78 11.55 13.82
N SER A 267 -7.54 12.80 14.25
CA SER A 267 -8.14 13.99 13.62
C SER A 267 -7.34 14.56 12.45
N THR A 268 -6.02 14.34 12.40
CA THR A 268 -5.13 15.07 11.48
C THR A 268 -4.14 14.19 10.72
N GLY A 269 -3.97 12.95 11.14
CA GLY A 269 -3.08 11.99 10.52
C GLY A 269 -3.50 11.66 9.10
N ALA A 270 -2.53 11.39 8.23
CA ALA A 270 -2.76 11.12 6.81
C ALA A 270 -2.20 9.77 6.34
N SER A 271 -1.76 8.91 7.28
CA SER A 271 -1.19 7.60 6.97
C SER A 271 -2.22 6.50 7.16
N LYS A 272 -2.93 6.47 8.29
CA LYS A 272 -3.92 5.42 8.57
C LYS A 272 -5.24 5.66 7.83
N PRO A 273 -5.95 4.58 7.42
CA PRO A 273 -7.32 4.69 6.91
C PRO A 273 -8.30 5.28 7.93
N SER A 274 -8.05 5.08 9.22
CA SER A 274 -8.91 5.57 10.32
C SER A 274 -8.50 6.94 10.87
N SER A 275 -7.49 7.59 10.29
CA SER A 275 -6.99 8.91 10.72
C SER A 275 -7.36 9.96 9.68
N GLY A 276 -7.77 11.14 10.15
CA GLY A 276 -8.21 12.25 9.30
C GLY A 276 -9.33 11.80 8.34
N GLU A 277 -9.15 12.12 7.06
CA GLU A 277 -10.05 11.70 5.97
C GLU A 277 -9.68 10.33 5.37
N GLY A 278 -8.82 9.56 6.05
CA GLY A 278 -8.37 8.25 5.55
C GLY A 278 -7.52 8.34 4.28
N TYR A 279 -6.74 9.42 4.12
CA TYR A 279 -6.00 9.69 2.88
C TYR A 279 -5.05 8.57 2.47
N THR A 280 -4.38 7.92 3.44
CA THR A 280 -3.39 6.86 3.19
C THR A 280 -2.34 7.26 2.15
N ILE A 281 -1.79 8.47 2.28
CA ILE A 281 -0.96 9.12 1.25
C ILE A 281 0.19 8.23 0.79
N HIS A 282 0.80 7.47 1.70
CA HIS A 282 1.93 6.59 1.41
C HIS A 282 1.60 5.40 0.48
N ASP A 283 0.33 5.04 0.34
CA ASP A 283 -0.16 3.91 -0.48
C ASP A 283 -1.35 4.32 -1.38
N HIS A 284 -1.45 5.61 -1.72
CA HIS A 284 -2.53 6.12 -2.55
C HIS A 284 -2.36 5.76 -4.03
N LYS A 285 -3.38 5.16 -4.65
CA LYS A 285 -3.29 4.59 -6.01
C LYS A 285 -3.02 5.60 -7.12
N LEU A 286 -3.43 6.86 -6.95
CA LEU A 286 -3.21 7.93 -7.93
C LEU A 286 -1.84 8.61 -7.80
N LEU A 287 -1.04 8.26 -6.77
CA LEU A 287 0.31 8.78 -6.62
C LEU A 287 1.31 7.83 -7.28
N ASN A 288 2.30 8.41 -7.96
CA ASN A 288 3.31 7.67 -8.72
C ASN A 288 4.44 7.07 -7.84
N SER A 289 4.40 7.29 -6.53
CA SER A 289 5.40 6.81 -5.59
C SER A 289 4.73 6.35 -4.29
N ARG A 290 5.39 5.47 -3.56
CA ARG A 290 4.92 4.84 -2.32
C ARG A 290 6.10 4.59 -1.39
N PHE A 291 5.81 4.48 -0.10
CA PHE A 291 6.77 4.07 0.91
C PHE A 291 6.11 3.23 2.00
N GLU A 292 6.91 2.46 2.73
CA GLU A 292 6.42 1.61 3.81
C GLU A 292 6.04 2.47 5.03
N VAL A 293 4.90 2.19 5.66
CA VAL A 293 4.52 2.85 6.91
C VAL A 293 4.20 1.80 7.96
N TRP A 294 4.77 1.99 9.15
CA TRP A 294 4.54 1.15 10.31
C TRP A 294 4.16 2.00 11.52
N GLU A 295 3.23 1.49 12.32
CA GLU A 295 2.96 2.00 13.65
C GLU A 295 3.60 1.07 14.68
N TRP A 296 4.27 1.64 15.69
CA TRP A 296 4.68 0.90 16.87
C TRP A 296 3.49 0.69 17.81
N THR A 297 3.20 -0.56 18.12
CA THR A 297 2.06 -0.99 18.95
C THR A 297 2.47 -1.48 20.33
N GLY A 298 3.77 -1.50 20.62
CA GLY A 298 4.29 -1.91 21.92
C GLY A 298 4.08 -0.87 23.01
N ASP A 299 4.08 -1.35 24.25
CA ASP A 299 3.78 -0.55 25.44
C ASP A 299 4.95 0.34 25.87
N GLU A 300 6.15 0.11 25.32
CA GLU A 300 7.40 0.78 25.70
C GLU A 300 7.36 2.31 25.55
N TYR A 301 6.48 2.83 24.67
CA TYR A 301 6.38 4.26 24.34
C TYR A 301 4.96 4.83 24.48
N LYS A 302 4.11 4.19 25.29
CA LYS A 302 2.71 4.64 25.48
C LYS A 302 2.58 6.02 26.10
N ASP A 303 3.59 6.45 26.82
CA ASP A 303 3.72 7.73 27.53
C ASP A 303 4.21 8.88 26.65
N VAL A 304 4.36 8.69 25.31
CA VAL A 304 4.61 9.81 24.39
C VAL A 304 3.57 10.92 24.64
N PRO A 305 4.00 12.15 25.01
CA PRO A 305 3.10 13.23 25.35
C PRO A 305 2.19 13.60 24.17
N GLY A 306 0.91 13.82 24.44
CA GLY A 306 -0.04 14.36 23.47
C GLY A 306 0.10 15.87 23.27
N LEU A 307 -0.57 16.39 22.24
CA LEU A 307 -0.53 17.83 21.92
C LEU A 307 -1.18 18.73 22.98
N LYS A 308 -2.02 18.15 23.85
CA LYS A 308 -2.71 18.87 24.93
C LYS A 308 -1.92 18.88 26.24
N ASP A 309 -0.83 18.11 26.32
CA ASP A 309 -0.04 17.94 27.55
C ASP A 309 1.02 19.06 27.70
N ILE A 310 0.91 20.11 26.89
CA ILE A 310 1.80 21.27 26.89
C ILE A 310 1.27 22.26 27.94
N ASN A 311 2.06 22.48 29.01
CA ASN A 311 1.76 23.29 30.20
C ASN A 311 0.94 22.63 31.32
N ALA A 312 0.94 21.29 31.43
CA ALA A 312 0.54 20.60 32.66
C ALA A 312 1.67 20.57 33.69
#